data_AF-A0A1S3R0B2-F1
#
_entry.id   AF-A0A1S3R0B2-F1
#
_cell.length_a   1.000
_cell.length_b   1.000
_cell.length_c   1.000
_cell.angle_alpha   90.00
_cell.angle_beta   90.00
_cell.angle_gamma   90.00
#
_symmetry.space_group_name_H-M   'P 1'
#
loop_
_entity.id
_entity.type
_entity.pdbx_description
1 polymer ?
#
loop_
_entity_poly.entity_id
_entity_poly.type
_entity_poly.pdbx_seq_one_letter_code
_entity_poly.pdbx_strand_id
1 'polypeptide(L)'
;MDQEELMESDKEILLKLGKLAFENLEKGNLMFYEEDLKECGIDVKEASVYSGVCTQIFKEESVLFQRVVYCFVHLSIQEFLSAVYMYHCYTARNMDALKPFLKRKSRGASEELTLHELLKSTVDKALESKNGHLDLFVRFLHGMSLESNQKLLRGLVAQTESSPESVQKTIRSLKVMQRKNMSPERCINLFHCLIEMKDHSVQKVIEVYLRSEKRSKNLTHAQCSALAYMLQISEEVLDVFNPKEYKTSEEGRRRLLPAVRGCRKALLAGCKLTDSFCEVLASVL
;
A
#
# COMPACT_ATOMS: atom_id res chain seq x y z
N MET A 1 9.67 23.58 -22.74
CA MET A 1 10.14 22.18 -22.64
C MET A 1 8.87 21.37 -22.66
N ASP A 2 8.44 21.03 -23.87
CA ASP A 2 7.17 20.36 -24.11
C ASP A 2 7.22 18.97 -23.47
N GLN A 3 6.22 18.65 -22.65
CA GLN A 3 6.02 17.30 -22.16
C GLN A 3 5.74 16.42 -23.37
N GLU A 4 6.60 15.43 -23.65
CA GLU A 4 6.29 14.35 -24.57
C GLU A 4 4.94 13.76 -24.16
N GLU A 5 3.90 14.03 -24.94
CA GLU A 5 2.63 13.32 -24.82
C GLU A 5 2.92 11.84 -25.07
N LEU A 6 2.58 10.99 -24.09
CA LEU A 6 2.56 9.54 -24.27
C LEU A 6 1.81 9.22 -25.56
N MET A 7 2.41 8.47 -26.48
CA MET A 7 1.69 8.03 -27.68
C MET A 7 0.49 7.19 -27.25
N GLU A 8 -0.65 7.33 -27.94
CA GLU A 8 -1.86 6.55 -27.61
C GLU A 8 -1.61 5.03 -27.63
N SER A 9 -0.66 4.56 -28.46
CA SER A 9 -0.19 3.17 -28.45
C SER A 9 0.46 2.76 -27.13
N ASP A 10 1.29 3.63 -26.54
CA ASP A 10 1.98 3.36 -25.29
C ASP A 10 1.00 3.33 -24.12
N LYS A 11 0.01 4.23 -24.14
CA LYS A 11 -1.07 4.26 -23.17
C LYS A 11 -1.93 2.99 -23.23
N GLU A 12 -2.30 2.54 -24.44
CA GLU A 12 -3.07 1.30 -24.61
C GLU A 12 -2.32 0.11 -23.99
N ILE A 13 -1.02 -0.01 -24.27
CA ILE A 13 -0.21 -1.12 -23.77
C ILE A 13 -0.03 -1.04 -22.24
N LEU A 14 0.21 0.15 -21.69
CA LEU A 14 0.27 0.34 -20.23
C LEU A 14 -1.04 -0.03 -19.54
N LEU A 15 -2.20 0.24 -20.16
CA LEU A 15 -3.49 -0.18 -19.63
C LEU A 15 -3.69 -1.70 -19.69
N LYS A 16 -3.24 -2.38 -20.75
CA LYS A 16 -3.24 -3.85 -20.83
C LYS A 16 -2.33 -4.47 -19.77
N LEU A 17 -1.13 -3.92 -19.58
CA LEU A 17 -0.21 -4.33 -18.52
C LEU A 17 -0.81 -4.06 -17.14
N GLY A 18 -1.51 -2.94 -16.96
CA GLY A 18 -2.25 -2.63 -15.74
C GLY A 18 -3.37 -3.63 -15.45
N LYS A 19 -4.12 -4.06 -16.47
CA LYS A 19 -5.12 -5.13 -16.35
C LYS A 19 -4.47 -6.42 -15.86
N LEU A 20 -3.41 -6.86 -16.53
CA LEU A 20 -2.66 -8.07 -16.16
C LEU A 20 -2.13 -8.01 -14.73
N ALA A 21 -1.56 -6.85 -14.35
CA ALA A 21 -1.04 -6.61 -13.02
C ALA A 21 -2.16 -6.73 -11.98
N PHE A 22 -3.30 -6.09 -12.24
CA PHE A 22 -4.45 -6.05 -11.35
C PHE A 22 -5.05 -7.43 -11.12
N GLU A 23 -5.32 -8.20 -12.19
CA GLU A 23 -5.93 -9.52 -12.10
C GLU A 23 -5.04 -10.52 -11.35
N ASN A 24 -3.73 -10.43 -11.53
CA ASN A 24 -2.77 -11.24 -10.79
C ASN A 24 -2.61 -10.78 -9.35
N LEU A 25 -2.55 -9.47 -9.10
CA LEU A 25 -2.43 -8.92 -7.76
C LEU A 25 -3.63 -9.29 -6.90
N GLU A 26 -4.85 -9.20 -7.44
CA GLU A 26 -6.08 -9.58 -6.74
C GLU A 26 -6.05 -11.04 -6.27
N LYS A 27 -5.51 -11.94 -7.10
CA LYS A 27 -5.36 -13.37 -6.80
C LYS A 27 -4.17 -13.67 -5.89
N GLY A 28 -3.30 -12.70 -5.64
CA GLY A 28 -2.04 -12.87 -4.91
C GLY A 28 -0.93 -13.56 -5.73
N ASN A 29 -1.05 -13.53 -7.07
CA ASN A 29 -0.09 -14.11 -7.98
C ASN A 29 1.04 -13.11 -8.29
N LEU A 30 2.28 -13.58 -8.17
CA LEU A 30 3.49 -12.85 -8.58
C LEU A 30 3.97 -13.22 -9.98
N MET A 31 3.52 -14.39 -10.46
CA MET A 31 3.94 -15.00 -11.71
C MET A 31 2.70 -15.26 -12.56
N PHE A 32 2.86 -15.13 -13.87
CA PHE A 32 1.81 -15.37 -14.86
C PHE A 32 2.40 -16.03 -16.11
N TYR A 33 1.53 -16.57 -16.96
CA TYR A 33 1.89 -17.34 -18.13
C TYR A 33 1.49 -16.62 -19.42
N GLU A 34 1.84 -17.22 -20.55
CA GLU A 34 1.45 -16.71 -21.87
C GLU A 34 -0.06 -16.62 -22.06
N GLU A 35 -0.83 -17.51 -21.43
CA GLU A 35 -2.29 -17.47 -21.48
C GLU A 35 -2.85 -16.21 -20.82
N ASP A 36 -2.27 -15.79 -19.68
CA ASP A 36 -2.68 -14.57 -18.98
C ASP A 36 -2.37 -13.31 -19.82
N LEU A 37 -1.23 -13.30 -20.53
CA LEU A 37 -0.87 -12.24 -21.48
C LEU A 37 -1.90 -12.13 -22.61
N LYS A 38 -2.27 -13.27 -23.20
CA LYS A 38 -3.27 -13.34 -24.29
C LYS A 38 -4.66 -12.90 -23.83
N GLU A 39 -5.07 -13.28 -22.62
CA GLU A 39 -6.34 -12.85 -22.02
C GLU A 39 -6.39 -11.32 -21.78
N CYS A 40 -5.22 -10.70 -21.57
CA CYS A 40 -5.06 -9.26 -21.50
C CYS A 40 -4.84 -8.58 -22.87
N GLY A 41 -4.82 -9.34 -23.96
CA GLY A 41 -4.61 -8.83 -25.32
C GLY A 41 -3.19 -8.33 -25.59
N ILE A 42 -2.20 -8.91 -24.90
CA ILE A 42 -0.77 -8.62 -25.04
C ILE A 42 -0.14 -9.74 -25.86
N ASP A 43 0.48 -9.41 -27.00
CA ASP A 43 1.28 -10.38 -27.74
C ASP A 43 2.57 -10.69 -26.96
N VAL A 44 3.03 -11.94 -26.97
CA VAL A 44 4.29 -12.36 -26.34
C VAL A 44 5.47 -11.56 -26.89
N LYS A 45 5.43 -11.22 -28.19
CA LYS A 45 6.44 -10.35 -28.80
C LYS A 45 6.39 -8.94 -28.22
N GLU A 46 5.21 -8.38 -27.98
CA GLU A 46 5.06 -7.09 -27.29
C GLU A 46 5.59 -7.18 -25.85
N ALA A 47 5.28 -8.25 -25.10
CA ALA A 47 5.78 -8.43 -23.74
C ALA A 47 7.32 -8.45 -23.67
N SER A 48 8.00 -9.03 -24.68
CA SER A 48 9.46 -9.03 -24.76
C SER A 48 10.06 -7.64 -25.04
N VAL A 49 9.33 -6.76 -25.72
CA VAL A 49 9.71 -5.35 -25.97
C VAL A 49 9.63 -4.53 -24.68
N TYR A 50 8.69 -4.85 -23.78
CA TYR A 50 8.58 -4.23 -22.46
C TYR A 50 9.43 -4.93 -21.38
N SER A 51 10.62 -5.40 -21.74
CA SER A 51 11.59 -6.02 -20.83
C SER A 51 11.96 -5.17 -19.60
N GLY A 52 11.71 -3.86 -19.65
CA GLY A 52 11.85 -2.94 -18.51
C GLY A 52 10.69 -2.96 -17.50
N VAL A 53 9.56 -3.59 -17.83
CA VAL A 53 8.35 -3.67 -16.98
C VAL A 53 8.04 -5.11 -16.59
N CYS A 54 8.18 -6.04 -17.54
CA CYS A 54 8.00 -7.47 -17.34
C CYS A 54 9.30 -8.22 -17.69
N THR A 55 9.61 -9.27 -16.93
CA THR A 55 10.74 -10.15 -17.22
C THR A 55 10.26 -11.58 -17.42
N GLN A 56 10.87 -12.25 -18.38
CA GLN A 56 10.67 -13.67 -18.63
C GLN A 56 11.58 -14.45 -17.67
N ILE A 57 10.97 -15.32 -16.87
CA ILE A 57 11.66 -16.26 -15.99
C ILE A 57 11.44 -17.67 -16.54
N PHE A 58 12.52 -18.38 -16.85
CA PHE A 58 12.43 -19.80 -17.15
C PHE A 58 12.12 -20.54 -15.85
N LYS A 59 10.96 -21.19 -15.78
CA LYS A 59 10.63 -22.11 -14.70
C LYS A 59 10.59 -23.52 -15.29
N GLU A 60 11.62 -24.29 -14.99
CA GLU A 60 11.74 -25.68 -15.38
C GLU A 60 10.83 -26.52 -14.47
N GLU A 61 9.62 -26.86 -14.92
CA GLU A 61 8.67 -27.66 -14.11
C GLU A 61 8.98 -29.17 -14.19
N SER A 62 9.80 -29.61 -15.15
CA SER A 62 10.45 -30.93 -15.17
C SER A 62 11.60 -30.97 -16.18
N VAL A 63 12.48 -31.98 -16.11
CA VAL A 63 13.60 -32.23 -17.06
C VAL A 63 13.13 -32.35 -18.53
N LEU A 64 11.83 -32.53 -18.76
CA LEU A 64 11.23 -32.75 -20.08
C LEU A 64 10.31 -31.62 -20.57
N PHE A 65 9.95 -30.66 -19.71
CA PHE A 65 9.04 -29.56 -20.05
C PHE A 65 9.48 -28.26 -19.39
N GLN A 66 10.03 -27.35 -20.22
CA GLN A 66 10.26 -25.96 -19.85
C GLN A 66 9.02 -25.15 -20.23
N ARG A 67 8.29 -24.63 -19.23
CA ARG A 67 7.22 -23.68 -19.46
C ARG A 67 7.76 -22.27 -19.21
N VAL A 68 7.47 -21.37 -20.13
CA VAL A 68 7.85 -19.96 -19.98
C VAL A 68 6.93 -19.32 -18.96
N VAL A 69 7.51 -18.65 -17.97
CA VAL A 69 6.80 -17.90 -16.94
C VAL A 69 7.25 -16.46 -16.99
N TYR A 70 6.37 -15.55 -16.62
CA TYR A 70 6.64 -14.12 -16.61
C TYR A 70 6.35 -13.56 -15.23
N CYS A 71 7.00 -12.45 -14.89
CA CYS A 71 6.63 -11.61 -13.76
C CYS A 71 6.91 -10.14 -14.07
N PHE A 72 6.39 -9.24 -13.25
CA PHE A 72 6.84 -7.86 -13.27
C PHE A 72 8.26 -7.77 -12.68
N VAL A 73 9.08 -6.86 -13.21
CA VAL A 73 10.48 -6.70 -12.76
C VAL A 73 10.59 -6.38 -11.27
N HIS A 74 9.54 -5.79 -10.68
CA HIS A 74 9.40 -5.62 -9.24
C HIS A 74 7.93 -5.60 -8.82
N LEU A 75 7.62 -6.09 -7.61
CA LEU A 75 6.24 -6.13 -7.08
C LEU A 75 5.61 -4.73 -7.00
N SER A 76 6.39 -3.70 -6.66
CA SER A 76 5.87 -2.32 -6.63
C SER A 76 5.39 -1.83 -8.00
N ILE A 77 5.96 -2.33 -9.10
CA ILE A 77 5.51 -1.99 -10.46
C ILE A 77 4.18 -2.67 -10.75
N GLN A 78 4.03 -3.94 -10.38
CA GLN A 78 2.75 -4.64 -10.45
C GLN A 78 1.68 -3.90 -9.63
N GLU A 79 1.97 -3.52 -8.40
CA GLU A 79 1.04 -2.80 -7.52
C GLU A 79 0.70 -1.40 -8.05
N PHE A 80 1.68 -0.67 -8.58
CA PHE A 80 1.47 0.64 -9.19
C PHE A 80 0.58 0.56 -10.43
N LEU A 81 0.90 -0.34 -11.37
CA LEU A 81 0.13 -0.54 -12.60
C LEU A 81 -1.29 -1.04 -12.29
N SER A 82 -1.45 -1.87 -11.27
CA SER A 82 -2.76 -2.28 -10.77
C SER A 82 -3.59 -1.08 -10.31
N ALA A 83 -2.97 -0.16 -9.58
CA ALA A 83 -3.64 1.04 -9.06
C ALA A 83 -4.00 2.00 -10.19
N VAL A 84 -3.13 2.14 -11.21
CA VAL A 84 -3.42 2.90 -12.43
C VAL A 84 -4.63 2.31 -13.15
N TYR A 85 -4.65 0.98 -13.35
CA TYR A 85 -5.74 0.29 -14.03
C TYR A 85 -7.07 0.45 -13.29
N MET A 86 -7.08 0.26 -11.96
CA MET A 86 -8.28 0.47 -11.16
C MET A 86 -8.80 1.90 -11.28
N TYR A 87 -7.91 2.88 -11.23
CA TYR A 87 -8.32 4.28 -11.38
C TYR A 87 -8.87 4.55 -12.78
N HIS A 88 -8.24 4.01 -13.83
CA HIS A 88 -8.74 4.08 -15.19
C HIS A 88 -10.17 3.50 -15.28
N CYS A 89 -10.39 2.29 -14.75
CA CYS A 89 -11.72 1.66 -14.72
C CYS A 89 -12.77 2.50 -13.99
N TYR A 90 -12.38 3.17 -12.89
CA TYR A 90 -13.24 4.12 -12.19
C TYR A 90 -13.68 5.27 -13.09
N THR A 91 -12.73 5.94 -13.74
CA THR A 91 -13.01 7.07 -14.63
C THR A 91 -13.77 6.68 -15.90
N ALA A 92 -13.51 5.49 -16.44
CA ALA A 92 -14.20 4.92 -17.59
C ALA A 92 -15.56 4.30 -17.23
N ARG A 93 -15.98 4.35 -15.95
CA ARG A 93 -17.21 3.73 -15.42
C ARG A 93 -17.32 2.23 -15.72
N ASN A 94 -16.19 1.53 -15.82
CA ASN A 94 -16.14 0.08 -15.96
C ASN A 94 -16.35 -0.59 -14.59
N MET A 95 -17.61 -0.70 -14.19
CA MET A 95 -17.99 -1.25 -12.89
C MET A 95 -17.67 -2.75 -12.75
N ASP A 96 -17.60 -3.49 -13.85
CA ASP A 96 -17.32 -4.92 -13.84
C ASP A 96 -15.92 -5.21 -13.31
N ALA A 97 -14.92 -4.43 -13.73
CA ALA A 97 -13.55 -4.53 -13.24
C ALA A 97 -13.41 -4.15 -11.76
N LEU A 98 -14.29 -3.29 -11.23
CA LEU A 98 -14.24 -2.83 -9.83
C LEU A 98 -14.98 -3.75 -8.86
N LYS A 99 -15.91 -4.59 -9.35
CA LYS A 99 -16.74 -5.50 -8.53
C LYS A 99 -15.97 -6.30 -7.46
N PRO A 100 -14.75 -6.81 -7.69
CA PRO A 100 -14.06 -7.61 -6.68
C PRO A 100 -13.66 -6.85 -5.41
N PHE A 101 -13.52 -5.52 -5.52
CA PHE A 101 -13.18 -4.63 -4.42
C PHE A 101 -14.40 -3.94 -3.80
N LEU A 102 -15.58 -4.03 -4.42
CA LEU A 102 -16.81 -3.40 -3.96
C LEU A 102 -17.69 -4.35 -3.12
N LYS A 103 -18.09 -3.91 -1.92
CA LYS A 103 -18.99 -4.67 -1.02
C LYS A 103 -20.43 -4.72 -1.55
N ARG A 104 -21.19 -5.79 -1.23
CA ARG A 104 -22.58 -5.97 -1.71
C ARG A 104 -23.52 -4.78 -1.46
N LYS A 105 -23.30 -3.98 -0.41
CA LYS A 105 -24.14 -2.79 -0.12
C LYS A 105 -23.98 -1.67 -1.13
N SER A 106 -22.85 -1.56 -1.84
CA SER A 106 -22.68 -0.61 -2.95
C SER A 106 -23.20 -1.15 -4.29
N ARG A 107 -23.86 -2.33 -4.29
CA ARG A 107 -24.46 -2.94 -5.48
C ARG A 107 -25.98 -2.73 -5.56
N GLY A 108 -26.59 -2.11 -4.55
CA GLY A 108 -28.04 -2.10 -4.33
C GLY A 108 -28.74 -0.75 -4.53
N ALA A 109 -28.05 0.31 -4.92
CA ALA A 109 -28.67 1.61 -5.17
C ALA A 109 -28.16 2.17 -6.50
N SER A 110 -29.07 2.82 -7.23
CA SER A 110 -28.87 3.58 -8.46
C SER A 110 -27.93 4.80 -8.32
N GLU A 111 -27.05 4.81 -7.31
CA GLU A 111 -26.13 5.91 -7.02
C GLU A 111 -24.76 5.64 -7.68
N GLU A 112 -24.26 6.67 -8.34
CA GLU A 112 -22.94 6.70 -8.96
C GLU A 112 -21.84 6.46 -7.90
N LEU A 113 -20.96 5.49 -8.15
CA LEU A 113 -19.85 5.20 -7.24
C LEU A 113 -18.96 6.44 -7.10
N THR A 114 -18.77 6.92 -5.87
CA THR A 114 -17.87 8.04 -5.61
C THR A 114 -16.42 7.55 -5.44
N LEU A 115 -15.43 8.41 -5.75
CA LEU A 115 -14.01 8.10 -5.55
C LEU A 115 -13.72 7.78 -4.08
N HIS A 116 -14.37 8.49 -3.15
CA HIS A 116 -14.31 8.20 -1.72
C HIS A 116 -14.75 6.77 -1.39
N GLU A 117 -15.84 6.27 -1.98
CA GLU A 117 -16.33 4.92 -1.75
C GLU A 117 -15.42 3.85 -2.33
N LEU A 118 -14.82 4.11 -3.51
CA LEU A 118 -13.81 3.24 -4.10
C LEU A 118 -12.58 3.12 -3.20
N LEU A 119 -12.00 4.25 -2.79
CA LEU A 119 -10.82 4.30 -1.92
C LEU A 119 -11.08 3.63 -0.56
N LYS A 120 -12.26 3.86 0.00
CA LYS A 120 -12.68 3.20 1.24
C LYS A 120 -12.82 1.69 1.07
N SER A 121 -13.43 1.24 -0.01
CA SER A 121 -13.70 -0.18 -0.25
C SER A 121 -12.41 -0.96 -0.53
N THR A 122 -11.46 -0.34 -1.23
CA THR A 122 -10.14 -0.93 -1.49
C THR A 122 -9.31 -1.07 -0.22
N VAL A 123 -9.35 -0.09 0.69
CA VAL A 123 -8.72 -0.21 2.01
C VAL A 123 -9.38 -1.31 2.83
N ASP A 124 -10.71 -1.37 2.87
CA ASP A 124 -11.43 -2.45 3.56
C ASP A 124 -10.97 -3.83 3.05
N LYS A 125 -10.83 -4.00 1.72
CA LYS A 125 -10.31 -5.24 1.11
C LYS A 125 -8.84 -5.51 1.49
N ALA A 126 -7.98 -4.51 1.49
CA ALA A 126 -6.58 -4.66 1.91
C ALA A 126 -6.45 -5.05 3.39
N LEU A 127 -7.32 -4.52 4.25
CA LEU A 127 -7.38 -4.89 5.67
C LEU A 127 -7.80 -6.36 5.88
N GLU A 128 -8.54 -6.95 4.95
CA GLU A 128 -8.92 -8.38 4.96
C GLU A 128 -7.78 -9.30 4.46
N SER A 129 -6.78 -8.75 3.76
CA SER A 129 -5.62 -9.51 3.29
C SER A 129 -4.75 -9.95 4.46
N LYS A 130 -4.44 -11.26 4.54
CA LYS A 130 -3.61 -11.81 5.62
C LYS A 130 -2.13 -11.43 5.50
N ASN A 131 -1.60 -11.45 4.27
CA ASN A 131 -0.18 -11.18 4.00
C ASN A 131 0.08 -9.72 3.60
N GLY A 132 -0.96 -8.89 3.40
CA GLY A 132 -0.79 -7.49 3.02
C GLY A 132 -0.39 -7.25 1.58
N HIS A 133 -0.58 -8.22 0.68
CA HIS A 133 -0.24 -8.09 -0.75
C HIS A 133 -0.97 -6.94 -1.48
N LEU A 134 -1.96 -6.31 -0.86
CA LEU A 134 -2.69 -5.15 -1.41
C LEU A 134 -2.22 -3.82 -0.79
N ASP A 135 -1.30 -3.84 0.17
CA ASP A 135 -0.98 -2.69 1.00
C ASP A 135 -0.34 -1.55 0.18
N LEU A 136 0.63 -1.84 -0.69
CA LEU A 136 1.28 -0.79 -1.48
C LEU A 136 0.40 -0.37 -2.67
N PHE A 137 -0.36 -1.29 -3.27
CA PHE A 137 -1.42 -0.95 -4.23
C PHE A 137 -2.41 0.11 -3.68
N VAL A 138 -2.95 -0.07 -2.47
CA VAL A 138 -3.89 0.90 -1.91
C VAL A 138 -3.22 2.25 -1.62
N ARG A 139 -1.94 2.26 -1.24
CA ARG A 139 -1.17 3.50 -1.04
C ARG A 139 -1.07 4.28 -2.35
N PHE A 140 -0.66 3.62 -3.45
CA PHE A 140 -0.60 4.24 -4.77
C PHE A 140 -1.97 4.80 -5.19
N LEU A 141 -3.05 4.04 -4.99
CA LEU A 141 -4.40 4.49 -5.35
C LEU A 141 -4.81 5.75 -4.55
N HIS A 142 -4.48 5.82 -3.27
CA HIS A 142 -4.73 7.01 -2.43
C HIS A 142 -3.90 8.21 -2.88
N GLY A 143 -2.62 8.00 -3.20
CA GLY A 143 -1.76 9.05 -3.76
C GLY A 143 -2.30 9.56 -5.09
N MET A 144 -2.75 8.69 -5.98
CA MET A 144 -3.34 9.06 -7.28
C MET A 144 -4.67 9.79 -7.16
N SER A 145 -5.39 9.66 -6.05
CA SER A 145 -6.63 10.41 -5.82
C SER A 145 -6.42 11.92 -5.62
N LEU A 146 -5.18 12.36 -5.43
CA LEU A 146 -4.83 13.77 -5.31
C LEU A 146 -4.65 14.42 -6.67
N GLU A 147 -5.27 15.59 -6.87
CA GLU A 147 -5.17 16.37 -8.10
C GLU A 147 -3.71 16.63 -8.53
N SER A 148 -2.80 16.88 -7.58
CA SER A 148 -1.38 17.10 -7.89
C SER A 148 -0.72 15.90 -8.59
N ASN A 149 -1.14 14.68 -8.25
CA ASN A 149 -0.57 13.46 -8.81
C ASN A 149 -1.29 13.07 -10.11
N GLN A 150 -2.59 13.36 -10.23
CA GLN A 150 -3.35 13.20 -11.47
C GLN A 150 -2.79 14.07 -12.60
N LYS A 151 -2.30 15.27 -12.28
CA LYS A 151 -1.62 16.15 -13.25
C LYS A 151 -0.38 15.51 -13.85
N LEU A 152 0.38 14.75 -13.05
CA LEU A 152 1.58 14.03 -13.51
C LEU A 152 1.23 12.81 -14.38
N LEU A 153 0.01 12.27 -14.25
CA LEU A 153 -0.46 11.07 -14.94
C LEU A 153 -1.47 11.37 -16.06
N ARG A 154 -1.60 12.63 -16.50
CA ARG A 154 -2.63 13.08 -17.46
C ARG A 154 -2.64 12.29 -18.78
N GLY A 155 -1.51 11.75 -19.21
CA GLY A 155 -1.42 10.89 -20.40
C GLY A 155 -1.99 9.47 -20.19
N LEU A 156 -2.03 8.99 -18.96
CA LEU A 156 -2.40 7.60 -18.63
C LEU A 156 -3.77 7.50 -17.95
N VAL A 157 -4.14 8.52 -17.18
CA VAL A 157 -5.33 8.51 -16.32
C VAL A 157 -6.14 9.78 -16.52
N ALA A 158 -7.46 9.64 -16.65
CA ALA A 158 -8.36 10.79 -16.76
C ALA A 158 -8.38 11.60 -15.46
N GLN A 159 -8.30 12.92 -15.58
CA GLN A 159 -8.43 13.79 -14.41
C GLN A 159 -9.88 13.78 -13.94
N THR A 160 -10.05 13.61 -12.63
CA THR A 160 -11.34 13.76 -11.97
C THR A 160 -11.28 15.01 -11.13
N GLU A 161 -12.39 15.73 -10.98
CA GLU A 161 -12.50 16.78 -9.97
C GLU A 161 -12.46 16.16 -8.56
N SER A 162 -11.26 15.92 -8.05
CA SER A 162 -11.06 15.52 -6.65
C SER A 162 -11.30 16.74 -5.78
N SER A 163 -12.55 16.93 -5.32
CA SER A 163 -12.86 18.07 -4.47
C SER A 163 -12.12 17.96 -3.12
N PRO A 164 -11.68 19.08 -2.54
CA PRO A 164 -11.07 19.09 -1.20
C PRO A 164 -11.94 18.40 -0.14
N GLU A 165 -13.26 18.47 -0.30
CA GLU A 165 -14.24 17.81 0.57
C GLU A 165 -14.19 16.29 0.47
N SER A 166 -14.07 15.74 -0.75
CA SER A 166 -13.92 14.30 -1.00
C SER A 166 -12.63 13.77 -0.39
N VAL A 167 -11.51 14.47 -0.60
CA VAL A 167 -10.21 14.14 -0.01
C VAL A 167 -10.31 14.12 1.52
N GLN A 168 -10.92 15.13 2.12
CA GLN A 168 -11.12 15.18 3.58
C GLN A 168 -12.04 14.07 4.09
N LYS A 169 -13.07 13.69 3.32
CA LYS A 169 -13.96 12.57 3.66
C LYS A 169 -13.21 11.23 3.68
N THR A 170 -12.29 11.02 2.73
CA THR A 170 -11.40 9.84 2.71
C THR A 170 -10.45 9.84 3.89
N ILE A 171 -9.76 10.95 4.17
CA ILE A 171 -8.86 11.10 5.34
C ILE A 171 -9.58 10.77 6.64
N ARG A 172 -10.80 11.31 6.84
CA ARG A 172 -11.62 11.03 8.02
C ARG A 172 -11.95 9.53 8.12
N SER A 173 -12.25 8.88 7.00
CA SER A 173 -12.56 7.45 6.96
C SER A 173 -11.35 6.60 7.37
N LEU A 174 -10.15 6.91 6.86
CA LEU A 174 -8.89 6.25 7.26
C LEU A 174 -8.62 6.41 8.75
N LYS A 175 -8.77 7.63 9.29
CA LYS A 175 -8.59 7.91 10.73
C LYS A 175 -9.59 7.16 11.61
N VAL A 176 -10.83 6.98 11.14
CA VAL A 176 -11.83 6.16 11.84
C VAL A 176 -11.42 4.69 11.83
N MET A 177 -10.91 4.17 10.70
CA MET A 177 -10.42 2.79 10.61
C MET A 177 -9.26 2.53 11.57
N GLN A 178 -8.31 3.46 11.70
CA GLN A 178 -7.17 3.35 12.64
C GLN A 178 -7.59 3.24 14.12
N ARG A 179 -8.82 3.61 14.48
CA ARG A 179 -9.33 3.46 15.86
C ARG A 179 -9.78 2.05 16.18
N LYS A 180 -9.95 1.19 15.17
CA LYS A 180 -10.28 -0.21 15.36
C LYS A 180 -9.06 -0.97 15.86
N ASN A 181 -9.29 -2.02 16.65
CA ASN A 181 -8.21 -2.91 17.05
C ASN A 181 -7.77 -3.75 15.83
N MET A 182 -6.62 -3.44 15.25
CA MET A 182 -6.05 -4.11 14.08
C MET A 182 -4.57 -4.40 14.30
N SER A 183 -3.98 -5.30 13.49
CA SER A 183 -2.57 -5.65 13.62
C SER A 183 -1.66 -4.43 13.41
N PRO A 184 -0.41 -4.46 13.92
CA PRO A 184 0.55 -3.39 13.73
C PRO A 184 0.79 -3.06 12.24
N GLU A 185 0.86 -4.08 11.39
CA GLU A 185 1.10 -3.95 9.94
C GLU A 185 -0.06 -3.23 9.26
N ARG A 186 -1.31 -3.55 9.63
CA ARG A 186 -2.50 -2.84 9.12
C ARG A 186 -2.56 -1.40 9.61
N CYS A 187 -2.17 -1.12 10.86
CA CYS A 187 -2.03 0.26 11.35
C CYS A 187 -1.00 1.04 10.53
N ILE A 188 0.16 0.45 10.26
CA ILE A 188 1.23 1.05 9.46
C ILE A 188 0.75 1.29 8.02
N ASN A 189 0.01 0.36 7.43
CA ASN A 189 -0.55 0.55 6.10
C ASN A 189 -1.49 1.78 6.02
N LEU A 190 -2.42 1.91 6.97
CA LEU A 190 -3.29 3.10 7.04
C LEU A 190 -2.51 4.39 7.29
N PHE A 191 -1.44 4.33 8.08
CA PHE A 191 -0.55 5.46 8.30
C PHE A 191 0.12 5.92 7.00
N HIS A 192 0.59 4.98 6.17
CA HIS A 192 1.10 5.30 4.84
C HIS A 192 0.05 5.87 3.91
N CYS A 193 -1.18 5.32 3.89
CA CYS A 193 -2.25 5.91 3.08
C CYS A 193 -2.52 7.39 3.45
N LEU A 194 -2.43 7.75 4.74
CA LEU A 194 -2.53 9.15 5.16
C LEU A 194 -1.37 10.01 4.63
N ILE A 195 -0.14 9.48 4.65
CA ILE A 195 1.04 10.17 4.09
C ILE A 195 0.88 10.39 2.58
N GLU A 196 0.47 9.37 1.82
CA GLU A 196 0.22 9.50 0.37
C GLU A 196 -0.84 10.55 0.06
N MET A 197 -1.81 10.71 0.96
CA MET A 197 -2.83 11.75 0.92
C MET A 197 -2.36 13.13 1.42
N LYS A 198 -1.06 13.31 1.69
CA LYS A 198 -0.44 14.52 2.25
C LYS A 198 -0.97 14.91 3.64
N ASP A 199 -1.55 13.97 4.39
CA ASP A 199 -1.98 14.16 5.78
C ASP A 199 -0.88 13.71 6.76
N HIS A 200 -0.10 14.67 7.24
CA HIS A 200 0.96 14.46 8.23
C HIS A 200 0.47 14.57 9.68
N SER A 201 -0.84 14.47 9.94
CA SER A 201 -1.38 14.78 11.28
C SER A 201 -0.92 13.78 12.35
N VAL A 202 -0.76 12.51 12.00
CA VAL A 202 -0.26 11.48 12.91
C VAL A 202 1.22 11.73 13.27
N GLN A 203 2.05 12.08 12.28
CA GLN A 203 3.46 12.43 12.49
C GLN A 203 3.58 13.63 13.43
N LYS A 204 2.83 14.71 13.17
CA LYS A 204 2.82 15.90 14.05
C LYS A 204 2.44 15.57 15.49
N VAL A 205 1.45 14.70 15.69
CA VAL A 205 1.05 14.26 17.04
C VAL A 205 2.18 13.49 17.73
N ILE A 206 2.88 12.61 17.00
CA ILE A 206 4.02 11.85 17.51
C ILE A 206 5.21 12.77 17.81
N GLU A 207 5.55 13.69 16.93
CA GLU A 207 6.64 14.66 17.14
C GLU A 207 6.39 15.55 18.37
N VAL A 208 5.17 16.08 18.52
CA VAL A 208 4.77 16.84 19.72
C VAL A 208 4.85 15.98 20.97
N TYR A 209 4.47 14.70 20.87
CA TYR A 209 4.60 13.77 21.99
C TYR A 209 6.07 13.53 22.40
N LEU A 210 6.96 13.34 21.43
CA LEU A 210 8.39 13.10 21.67
C LEU A 210 9.08 14.31 22.30
N ARG A 211 8.69 15.54 21.93
CA ARG A 211 9.21 16.79 22.52
C ARG A 211 8.66 17.12 23.91
N SER A 212 7.57 16.46 24.33
CA SER A 212 6.94 16.75 25.62
C SER A 212 7.67 16.07 26.76
N GLU A 213 8.29 16.85 27.66
CA GLU A 213 8.97 16.32 28.86
C GLU A 213 8.06 15.44 29.72
N LYS A 214 6.79 15.83 29.87
CA LYS A 214 5.81 15.15 30.74
C LYS A 214 5.05 14.01 30.05
N ARG A 215 5.22 13.82 28.72
CA ARG A 215 4.53 12.82 27.88
C ARG A 215 3.08 12.56 28.34
N SER A 216 2.33 13.64 28.57
CA SER A 216 1.14 13.61 29.44
C SER A 216 -0.02 12.78 28.86
N LYS A 217 -0.07 12.63 27.53
CA LYS A 217 -1.11 11.89 26.80
C LYS A 217 -0.67 10.46 26.53
N ASN A 218 -1.59 9.49 26.62
CA ASN A 218 -1.28 8.12 26.23
C ASN A 218 -1.24 8.00 24.71
N LEU A 219 -0.21 7.36 24.16
CA LEU A 219 -0.21 6.97 22.75
C LEU A 219 -1.21 5.84 22.51
N THR A 220 -1.99 5.95 21.45
CA THR A 220 -2.86 4.87 20.97
C THR A 220 -2.03 3.73 20.37
N HIS A 221 -2.63 2.56 20.18
CA HIS A 221 -1.95 1.43 19.52
C HIS A 221 -1.49 1.77 18.11
N ALA A 222 -2.31 2.47 17.33
CA ALA A 222 -1.95 2.92 15.98
C ALA A 222 -0.78 3.92 16.00
N GLN A 223 -0.76 4.85 16.97
CA GLN A 223 0.35 5.78 17.14
C GLN A 223 1.64 5.07 17.58
N CYS A 224 1.54 4.03 18.41
CA CYS A 224 2.70 3.21 18.78
C CYS A 224 3.27 2.48 17.56
N SER A 225 2.42 1.87 16.72
CA SER A 225 2.84 1.24 15.47
C SER A 225 3.49 2.24 14.51
N ALA A 226 2.90 3.43 14.33
CA ALA A 226 3.47 4.48 13.49
C ALA A 226 4.81 5.01 14.04
N LEU A 227 4.91 5.22 15.36
CA LEU A 227 6.15 5.63 16.01
C LEU A 227 7.25 4.57 15.84
N ALA A 228 6.93 3.28 16.03
CA ALA A 228 7.89 2.19 15.84
C ALA A 228 8.42 2.13 14.41
N TYR A 229 7.54 2.37 13.43
CA TYR A 229 7.92 2.48 12.03
C TYR A 229 8.84 3.69 11.80
N MET A 230 8.44 4.88 12.25
CA MET A 230 9.22 6.12 12.11
C MET A 230 10.63 5.99 12.71
N LEU A 231 10.77 5.32 13.85
CA LEU A 231 12.07 5.08 14.48
C LEU A 231 12.95 4.10 13.68
N GLN A 232 12.36 3.10 13.01
CA GLN A 232 13.11 2.14 12.19
C GLN A 232 13.65 2.76 10.91
N ILE A 233 12.91 3.69 10.31
CA ILE A 233 13.32 4.34 9.06
C ILE A 233 14.07 5.67 9.29
N SER A 234 14.32 6.02 10.55
CA SER A 234 15.10 7.20 10.91
C SER A 234 16.56 7.01 10.47
N GLU A 235 17.13 8.02 9.82
CA GLU A 235 18.57 8.05 9.53
C GLU A 235 19.40 8.15 10.83
N GLU A 236 18.85 8.79 11.85
CA GLU A 236 19.46 8.89 13.17
C GLU A 236 19.21 7.62 13.98
N VAL A 237 20.30 6.96 14.39
CA VAL A 237 20.26 5.79 15.28
C VAL A 237 20.05 6.25 16.73
N LEU A 238 19.04 5.70 17.41
CA LEU A 238 18.79 5.97 18.82
C LEU A 238 19.88 5.35 19.71
N ASP A 239 20.49 6.14 20.59
CA ASP A 239 21.51 5.60 21.51
C ASP A 239 20.92 4.60 22.52
N VAL A 240 19.79 4.94 23.15
CA VAL A 240 19.08 4.08 24.09
C VAL A 240 17.60 4.07 23.78
N PHE A 241 17.04 2.89 23.52
CA PHE A 241 15.62 2.67 23.33
C PHE A 241 15.02 1.98 24.55
N ASN A 242 14.06 2.64 25.20
CA ASN A 242 13.34 2.11 26.36
C ASN A 242 11.82 2.20 26.14
N PRO A 243 11.14 1.10 25.74
CA PRO A 243 9.70 1.09 25.53
C PRO A 243 8.88 1.55 26.74
N LYS A 244 9.41 1.44 27.97
CA LYS A 244 8.70 1.82 29.19
C LYS A 244 8.63 3.33 29.42
N GLU A 245 9.50 4.11 28.79
CA GLU A 245 9.43 5.57 28.85
C GLU A 245 8.25 6.12 28.04
N TYR A 246 7.66 5.31 27.16
CA TYR A 246 6.49 5.68 26.38
C TYR A 246 5.21 5.37 27.17
N LYS A 247 4.45 6.42 27.45
CA LYS A 247 3.15 6.35 28.10
C LYS A 247 2.12 5.71 27.16
N THR A 248 1.93 4.40 27.32
CA THR A 248 0.92 3.61 26.59
C THR A 248 0.58 2.31 27.34
N SER A 249 -0.37 1.55 26.82
CA SER A 249 -0.76 0.23 27.34
C SER A 249 0.35 -0.83 27.13
N GLU A 250 0.20 -2.02 27.72
CA GLU A 250 1.13 -3.14 27.46
C GLU A 250 1.19 -3.49 25.96
N GLU A 251 0.05 -3.53 25.30
CA GLU A 251 -0.02 -3.77 23.85
C GLU A 251 0.66 -2.66 23.05
N GLY A 252 0.48 -1.39 23.45
CA GLY A 252 1.20 -0.28 22.82
C GLY A 252 2.71 -0.40 22.95
N ARG A 253 3.21 -0.82 24.12
CA ARG A 253 4.64 -1.08 24.33
C ARG A 253 5.14 -2.21 23.45
N ARG A 254 4.38 -3.29 23.28
CA ARG A 254 4.72 -4.38 22.36
C ARG A 254 4.84 -3.88 20.91
N ARG A 255 3.95 -2.97 20.48
CA ARG A 255 4.01 -2.37 19.14
C ARG A 255 5.20 -1.47 18.89
N LEU A 256 5.84 -0.95 19.94
CA LEU A 256 7.06 -0.16 19.85
C LEU A 256 8.31 -1.03 19.67
N LEU A 257 8.23 -2.31 20.01
CA LEU A 257 9.39 -3.19 20.04
C LEU A 257 10.17 -3.31 18.71
N PRO A 258 9.54 -3.26 17.51
CA PRO A 258 10.30 -3.23 16.26
C PRO A 258 11.31 -2.07 16.13
N ALA A 259 11.17 -0.99 16.90
CA ALA A 259 12.13 0.12 16.93
C ALA A 259 13.52 -0.26 17.44
N VAL A 260 13.69 -1.44 18.07
CA VAL A 260 15.00 -1.97 18.49
C VAL A 260 16.01 -2.03 17.34
N ARG A 261 15.53 -2.22 16.09
CA ARG A 261 16.39 -2.29 14.90
C ARG A 261 17.12 -0.97 14.60
N GLY A 262 16.57 0.16 15.07
CA GLY A 262 17.11 1.50 14.86
C GLY A 262 17.84 2.05 16.09
N CYS A 263 18.31 1.21 17.01
CA CYS A 263 18.96 1.66 18.25
C CYS A 263 20.29 0.93 18.55
N ARG A 264 21.18 1.58 19.30
CA ARG A 264 22.44 0.97 19.78
C ARG A 264 22.24 0.09 21.02
N LYS A 265 21.31 0.46 21.89
CA LYS A 265 21.03 -0.24 23.15
C LYS A 265 19.53 -0.26 23.42
N ALA A 266 18.97 -1.44 23.67
CA ALA A 266 17.55 -1.60 24.03
C ALA A 266 17.39 -2.05 25.49
N LEU A 267 16.54 -1.36 26.25
CA LEU A 267 16.16 -1.71 27.63
C LEU A 267 14.81 -2.42 27.64
N LEU A 268 14.82 -3.74 27.49
CA LEU A 268 13.60 -4.56 27.29
C LEU A 268 13.13 -5.30 28.56
N ALA A 269 13.80 -5.08 29.68
CA ALA A 269 13.47 -5.72 30.95
C ALA A 269 12.01 -5.45 31.34
N GLY A 270 11.22 -6.52 31.50
CA GLY A 270 9.80 -6.43 31.86
C GLY A 270 8.87 -5.94 30.74
N CYS A 271 9.26 -6.10 29.48
CA CYS A 271 8.40 -5.84 28.31
C CYS A 271 7.54 -7.04 27.88
N LYS A 272 7.55 -8.16 28.64
CA LYS A 272 6.81 -9.41 28.35
C LYS A 272 6.97 -9.84 26.88
N LEU A 273 8.21 -10.15 26.50
CA LEU A 273 8.56 -10.57 25.14
C LEU A 273 7.84 -11.88 24.80
N THR A 274 7.38 -12.00 23.56
CA THR A 274 6.84 -13.24 22.99
C THR A 274 7.95 -14.00 22.26
N ASP A 275 7.80 -15.31 22.08
CA ASP A 275 8.77 -16.13 21.34
C ASP A 275 9.04 -15.58 19.94
N SER A 276 7.97 -15.19 19.23
CA SER A 276 8.05 -14.52 17.93
C SER A 276 8.85 -13.22 17.93
N PHE A 277 8.84 -12.48 19.05
CA PHE A 277 9.64 -11.27 19.16
C PHE A 277 11.09 -11.57 19.54
N CYS A 278 11.35 -12.63 20.30
CA CYS A 278 12.70 -13.11 20.56
C CYS A 278 13.41 -13.52 19.26
N GLU A 279 12.72 -14.12 18.30
CA GLU A 279 13.25 -14.38 16.95
C GLU A 279 13.64 -13.09 16.22
N VAL A 280 12.78 -12.07 16.28
CA VAL A 280 13.06 -10.74 15.70
C VAL A 280 14.26 -10.10 16.39
N LEU A 281 14.39 -10.19 17.72
CA LEU A 281 15.56 -9.70 18.44
C LEU A 281 16.84 -10.44 18.04
N ALA A 282 16.78 -11.77 17.92
CA ALA A 282 17.93 -12.57 17.51
C ALA A 282 18.44 -12.21 16.11
N SER A 283 17.56 -11.71 15.23
CA SER A 283 17.97 -11.25 13.89
C SER A 283 18.71 -9.89 13.87
N VAL A 284 18.68 -9.13 14.97
CA VAL A 284 19.24 -7.76 15.03
C VAL A 284 20.28 -7.58 16.14
N LEU A 285 20.61 -8.65 16.87
CA LEU A 285 21.72 -8.76 17.81
C LEU A 285 22.91 -9.45 17.12
#